data_AF-Q1G9V7-F1
#
_entry.id   AF-Q1G9V7-F1
#
_cell.length_a   1.000
_cell.length_b   1.000
_cell.length_c   1.000
_cell.angle_alpha   90.00
_cell.angle_beta   90.00
_cell.angle_gamma   90.00
#
_symmetry.space_group_name_H-M   'P 1'
#
loop_
_entity.id
_entity.type
_entity.pdbx_description
1 polymer ?
#
loop_
_entity_poly.entity_id
_entity_poly.type
_entity_poly.pdbx_seq_one_letter_code
_entity_poly.pdbx_strand_id
1 'polypeptide(L)'
;MRKIKCELCVQRDLLKEGSRFVCQTCGAAYSADQLRRQFDLADQAEIYAEAKQAYRAKRFKQARQLYLALAEEGDQQAAFYASLSSSQLGPAADFAPLLNQLRSALAASRDLGEVIVFALAVEEECEEDFQKQAQRLELNSRQTLEKAHQKMQKEAGRDWLLMSQAAHLCVGESDDLAAVSPYFWELVDAIIDDLSINQKRGTIALGNVKEERDYFEALKAEKKAKKLVNG
;
A
#
# COMPACT_ATOMS: atom_id res chain seq x y z
N MET A 1 -21.08 24.79 5.43
CA MET A 1 -20.30 25.44 4.35
C MET A 1 -19.01 26.01 4.91
N ARG A 2 -17.85 25.51 4.47
CA ARG A 2 -16.55 26.10 4.81
C ARG A 2 -16.42 27.48 4.15
N LYS A 3 -15.80 28.43 4.85
CA LYS A 3 -15.59 29.81 4.36
C LYS A 3 -14.18 29.93 3.77
N ILE A 4 -14.09 30.49 2.57
CA ILE A 4 -12.84 30.72 1.81
C ILE A 4 -11.90 31.63 2.62
N LYS A 5 -10.59 31.41 2.53
CA LYS A 5 -9.56 32.22 3.20
C LYS A 5 -8.57 32.78 2.18
N CYS A 6 -8.03 33.95 2.45
CA CYS A 6 -6.90 34.49 1.71
C CYS A 6 -5.63 33.68 2.02
N GLU A 7 -4.94 33.19 1.00
CA GLU A 7 -3.68 32.44 1.15
C GLU A 7 -2.53 33.28 1.71
N LEU A 8 -2.56 34.61 1.53
CA LEU A 8 -1.49 35.48 2.00
C LEU A 8 -1.64 35.90 3.46
N CYS A 9 -2.87 36.15 3.93
CA CYS A 9 -3.11 36.69 5.27
C CYS A 9 -4.06 35.87 6.14
N VAL A 10 -4.57 34.75 5.61
CA VAL A 10 -5.46 33.78 6.30
C VAL A 10 -6.83 34.35 6.68
N GLN A 11 -7.09 35.64 6.41
CA GLN A 11 -8.38 36.29 6.65
C GLN A 11 -9.46 35.79 5.71
N ARG A 12 -10.71 35.88 6.16
CA ARG A 12 -11.88 35.31 5.46
C ARG A 12 -12.67 36.33 4.66
N ASP A 13 -12.23 37.57 4.67
CA ASP A 13 -12.94 38.69 4.05
C ASP A 13 -12.53 38.82 2.58
N LEU A 14 -13.08 37.94 1.76
CA LEU A 14 -12.95 37.97 0.30
C LEU A 14 -14.27 38.46 -0.29
N LEU A 15 -14.25 39.60 -0.98
CA LEU A 15 -15.42 40.14 -1.69
C LEU A 15 -15.26 39.95 -3.19
N LYS A 16 -16.38 39.67 -3.87
CA LYS A 16 -16.40 39.55 -5.32
C LYS A 16 -16.41 40.95 -5.95
N GLU A 17 -15.36 41.25 -6.71
CA GLU A 17 -15.21 42.49 -7.47
C GLU A 17 -15.08 42.13 -8.96
N GLY A 18 -16.19 42.26 -9.70
CA GLY A 18 -16.26 41.84 -11.10
C GLY A 18 -16.05 40.33 -11.28
N SER A 19 -14.99 39.95 -11.99
CA SER A 19 -14.61 38.55 -12.27
C SER A 19 -13.62 37.95 -11.26
N ARG A 20 -13.20 38.72 -10.25
CA ARG A 20 -12.21 38.31 -9.25
C ARG A 20 -12.77 38.41 -7.83
N PHE A 21 -12.09 37.77 -6.89
CA PHE A 21 -12.35 37.86 -5.47
C PHE A 21 -11.17 38.54 -4.79
N VAL A 22 -11.41 39.64 -4.07
CA VAL A 22 -10.37 40.48 -3.49
C VAL A 22 -10.43 40.40 -1.97
N CYS A 23 -9.29 40.08 -1.36
CA CYS A 23 -9.14 40.07 0.08
C CYS A 23 -9.14 41.51 0.62
N GLN A 24 -10.08 41.83 1.49
CA GLN A 24 -10.25 43.17 2.04
C GLN A 24 -9.17 43.55 3.05
N THR A 25 -8.41 42.57 3.57
CA THR A 25 -7.33 42.84 4.52
C THR A 25 -5.99 43.13 3.84
N CYS A 26 -5.61 42.35 2.82
CA CYS A 26 -4.30 42.46 2.19
C CYS A 26 -4.33 42.84 0.70
N GLY A 27 -5.51 43.01 0.10
CA GLY A 27 -5.68 43.40 -1.30
C GLY A 27 -5.40 42.29 -2.32
N ALA A 28 -5.09 41.07 -1.88
CA ALA A 28 -4.84 39.95 -2.78
C ALA A 28 -6.07 39.60 -3.63
N ALA A 29 -5.89 39.48 -4.94
CA ALA A 29 -6.96 39.15 -5.88
C ALA A 29 -6.83 37.72 -6.39
N TYR A 30 -7.93 36.98 -6.36
CA TYR A 30 -8.04 35.58 -6.76
C TYR A 30 -9.07 35.43 -7.89
N SER A 31 -8.81 34.56 -8.86
CA SER A 31 -9.84 34.11 -9.79
C SER A 31 -10.79 33.11 -9.10
N ALA A 32 -11.97 32.88 -9.70
CA ALA A 32 -12.88 31.84 -9.23
C ALA A 32 -12.22 30.45 -9.21
N ASP A 33 -11.40 30.13 -10.22
CA ASP A 33 -10.70 28.85 -10.32
C ASP A 33 -9.61 28.70 -9.25
N GLN A 34 -8.90 29.78 -8.91
CA GLN A 34 -7.92 29.76 -7.82
C GLN A 34 -8.58 29.50 -6.47
N LEU A 35 -9.76 30.07 -6.21
CA LEU A 35 -10.50 29.80 -4.98
C LEU A 35 -11.15 28.42 -4.96
N ARG A 36 -11.57 27.87 -6.10
CA ARG A 36 -12.07 26.49 -6.20
C ARG A 36 -11.02 25.48 -5.76
N ARG A 37 -9.77 25.66 -6.18
CA ARG A 37 -8.65 24.79 -5.78
C ARG A 37 -8.45 24.70 -4.26
N GLN A 38 -8.85 25.72 -3.49
CA GLN A 38 -8.80 25.66 -2.01
C GLN A 38 -9.89 24.79 -1.39
N PHE A 39 -11.03 24.64 -2.06
CA PHE A 39 -12.02 23.62 -1.68
C PHE A 39 -11.55 22.25 -2.12
N ASP A 40 -11.05 22.13 -3.35
CA ASP A 40 -10.59 20.86 -3.92
C ASP A 40 -9.50 20.19 -3.05
N LEU A 41 -8.50 20.95 -2.56
CA LEU A 41 -7.46 20.41 -1.65
C LEU A 41 -8.00 19.93 -0.29
N ALA A 42 -9.04 20.59 0.24
CA ALA A 42 -9.65 20.21 1.51
C ALA A 42 -10.57 18.99 1.34
N ASP A 43 -11.19 18.87 0.16
CA ASP A 43 -11.99 17.72 -0.25
C ASP A 43 -11.08 16.51 -0.53
N GLN A 44 -9.89 16.69 -1.12
CA GLN A 44 -8.91 15.61 -1.31
C GLN A 44 -8.49 14.95 0.00
N ALA A 45 -8.18 15.74 1.05
CA ALA A 45 -7.79 15.21 2.35
C ALA A 45 -8.93 14.44 3.03
N GLU A 46 -10.17 14.88 2.85
CA GLU A 46 -11.36 14.18 3.35
C GLU A 46 -11.62 12.89 2.57
N ILE A 47 -11.50 12.92 1.23
CA ILE A 47 -11.60 11.73 0.37
C ILE A 47 -10.53 10.71 0.77
N TYR A 48 -9.30 11.14 1.05
CA TYR A 48 -8.24 10.25 1.57
C TYR A 48 -8.59 9.63 2.92
N ALA A 49 -9.12 10.43 3.86
CA ALA A 49 -9.49 9.93 5.17
C ALA A 49 -10.62 8.89 5.07
N GLU A 50 -11.63 9.15 4.24
CA GLU A 50 -12.73 8.23 3.97
C GLU A 50 -12.23 6.96 3.24
N ALA A 51 -11.34 7.12 2.25
CA ALA A 51 -10.75 5.99 1.53
C ALA A 51 -9.96 5.07 2.46
N LYS A 52 -9.15 5.64 3.36
CA LYS A 52 -8.41 4.88 4.38
C LYS A 52 -9.34 4.17 5.36
N GLN A 53 -10.40 4.84 5.79
CA GLN A 53 -11.38 4.24 6.69
C GLN A 53 -12.12 3.08 6.00
N ALA A 54 -12.55 3.25 4.76
CA ALA A 54 -13.18 2.22 3.96
C ALA A 54 -12.23 1.03 3.75
N TYR A 55 -10.95 1.30 3.46
CA TYR A 55 -9.92 0.27 3.30
C TYR A 55 -9.72 -0.55 4.58
N ARG A 56 -9.54 0.11 5.73
CA ARG A 56 -9.43 -0.54 7.04
C ARG A 56 -10.67 -1.33 7.44
N ALA A 57 -11.84 -0.88 6.99
CA ALA A 57 -13.10 -1.59 7.18
C ALA A 57 -13.33 -2.71 6.15
N LYS A 58 -12.30 -3.09 5.37
CA LYS A 58 -12.36 -4.12 4.31
C LYS A 58 -13.38 -3.82 3.20
N ARG A 59 -13.78 -2.55 3.04
CA ARG A 59 -14.70 -2.07 1.99
C ARG A 59 -13.92 -1.68 0.74
N PHE A 60 -13.16 -2.61 0.18
CA PHE A 60 -12.18 -2.34 -0.89
C PHE A 60 -12.79 -1.71 -2.15
N LYS A 61 -14.02 -2.07 -2.53
CA LYS A 61 -14.73 -1.43 -3.67
C LYS A 61 -14.96 0.06 -3.45
N GLN A 62 -15.37 0.44 -2.24
CA GLN A 62 -15.59 1.84 -1.87
C GLN A 62 -14.26 2.59 -1.80
N ALA A 63 -13.26 2.00 -1.13
CA ALA A 63 -11.92 2.58 -1.03
C ALA A 63 -11.32 2.84 -2.42
N ARG A 64 -11.44 1.87 -3.34
CA ARG A 64 -10.99 1.99 -4.73
C ARG A 64 -11.63 3.17 -5.45
N GLN A 65 -12.95 3.36 -5.34
CA GLN A 65 -13.64 4.45 -6.01
C GLN A 65 -13.14 5.82 -5.54
N LEU A 66 -12.94 5.97 -4.22
CA LEU A 66 -12.41 7.19 -3.62
C LEU A 66 -10.96 7.46 -4.05
N TYR A 67 -10.12 6.43 -4.07
CA TYR A 67 -8.74 6.56 -4.55
C TYR A 67 -8.63 6.83 -6.06
N LEU A 68 -9.55 6.31 -6.89
CA LEU A 68 -9.57 6.63 -8.32
C LEU A 68 -9.92 8.09 -8.58
N ALA A 69 -10.86 8.67 -7.82
CA ALA A 69 -11.20 10.09 -7.94
C ALA A 69 -9.97 10.98 -7.68
N LEU A 70 -9.18 10.64 -6.66
CA LEU A 70 -7.92 11.31 -6.36
C LEU A 70 -6.86 11.08 -7.45
N ALA A 71 -6.78 9.86 -7.99
CA ALA A 71 -5.81 9.51 -9.04
C ALA A 71 -6.08 10.22 -10.37
N GLU A 72 -7.34 10.46 -10.73
CA GLU A 72 -7.73 11.24 -11.93
C GLU A 72 -7.20 12.68 -11.88
N GLU A 73 -6.98 13.22 -10.68
CA GLU A 73 -6.39 14.54 -10.45
C GLU A 73 -4.85 14.53 -10.47
N GLY A 74 -4.24 13.37 -10.76
CA GLY A 74 -2.79 13.19 -10.87
C GLY A 74 -2.10 12.70 -9.59
N ASP A 75 -2.86 12.32 -8.55
CA ASP A 75 -2.28 11.76 -7.33
C ASP A 75 -1.80 10.31 -7.55
N GLN A 76 -0.48 10.17 -7.66
CA GLN A 76 0.18 8.87 -7.84
C GLN A 76 0.05 7.95 -6.61
N GLN A 77 0.02 8.50 -5.40
CA GLN A 77 -0.20 7.70 -4.19
C GLN A 77 -1.63 7.14 -4.17
N ALA A 78 -2.60 7.93 -4.60
CA ALA A 78 -3.97 7.44 -4.74
C ALA A 78 -4.08 6.38 -5.84
N ALA A 79 -3.36 6.52 -6.96
CA ALA A 79 -3.31 5.50 -8.02
C ALA A 79 -2.75 4.15 -7.49
N PHE A 80 -1.74 4.20 -6.62
CA PHE A 80 -1.22 3.03 -5.90
C PHE A 80 -2.30 2.40 -5.01
N TYR A 81 -2.93 3.15 -4.11
CA TYR A 81 -3.96 2.60 -3.23
C TYR A 81 -5.23 2.14 -3.97
N ALA A 82 -5.56 2.75 -5.11
CA ALA A 82 -6.61 2.28 -5.99
C ALA A 82 -6.26 0.91 -6.59
N SER A 83 -5.01 0.73 -7.03
CA SER A 83 -4.49 -0.55 -7.52
C SER A 83 -4.51 -1.60 -6.40
N LEU A 84 -4.01 -1.25 -5.21
CA LEU A 84 -4.02 -2.12 -4.03
C LEU A 84 -5.44 -2.56 -3.65
N SER A 85 -6.41 -1.64 -3.69
CA SER A 85 -7.83 -1.93 -3.42
C SER A 85 -8.50 -2.74 -4.55
N SER A 86 -7.91 -2.76 -5.75
CA SER A 86 -8.38 -3.54 -6.91
C SER A 86 -7.78 -4.93 -6.95
N SER A 87 -6.58 -5.09 -6.38
CA SER A 87 -5.88 -6.36 -6.29
C SER A 87 -6.73 -7.33 -5.49
N GLN A 88 -7.47 -8.18 -6.18
CA GLN A 88 -8.01 -9.38 -5.56
C GLN A 88 -6.87 -10.37 -5.51
N LEU A 89 -6.58 -10.94 -4.34
CA LEU A 89 -5.62 -12.05 -4.18
C LEU A 89 -6.23 -13.41 -4.58
N GLY A 90 -7.22 -13.40 -5.50
CA GLY A 90 -7.83 -14.63 -6.00
C GLY A 90 -6.87 -15.48 -6.84
N PRO A 91 -7.23 -16.73 -7.18
CA PRO A 91 -6.34 -17.69 -7.88
C PRO A 91 -5.82 -17.26 -9.27
N ALA A 92 -6.33 -16.17 -9.84
CA ALA A 92 -5.90 -15.62 -11.12
C ALA A 92 -5.41 -14.16 -11.03
N ALA A 93 -5.10 -13.68 -9.82
CA ALA A 93 -4.59 -12.34 -9.58
C ALA A 93 -3.32 -12.05 -10.40
N ASP A 94 -3.36 -10.99 -11.19
CA ASP A 94 -2.17 -10.40 -11.81
C ASP A 94 -1.71 -9.21 -10.96
N PHE A 95 -0.51 -9.30 -10.42
CA PHE A 95 0.08 -8.21 -9.62
C PHE A 95 0.78 -7.15 -10.45
N ALA A 96 1.01 -7.39 -11.76
CA ALA A 96 1.73 -6.45 -12.60
C ALA A 96 1.18 -5.01 -12.53
N PRO A 97 -0.14 -4.76 -12.50
CA PRO A 97 -0.66 -3.41 -12.33
C PRO A 97 -0.24 -2.75 -11.01
N LEU A 98 -0.30 -3.49 -9.89
CA LEU A 98 0.12 -3.00 -8.57
C LEU A 98 1.64 -2.78 -8.50
N LEU A 99 2.41 -3.74 -9.00
CA LEU A 99 3.87 -3.69 -9.05
C LEU A 99 4.40 -2.57 -9.95
N ASN A 100 3.69 -2.24 -11.03
CA ASN A 100 4.03 -1.11 -11.88
C ASN A 100 3.83 0.24 -11.17
N GLN A 101 2.89 0.34 -10.21
CA GLN A 101 2.73 1.55 -9.40
C GLN A 101 3.87 1.73 -8.38
N LEU A 102 4.43 0.62 -7.87
CA LEU A 102 5.50 0.60 -6.86
C LEU A 102 6.84 1.22 -7.32
N ARG A 103 6.97 1.62 -8.59
CA ARG A 103 8.20 2.22 -9.15
C ARG A 103 8.19 3.75 -9.21
N SER A 104 7.03 4.38 -8.99
CA SER A 104 6.87 5.84 -9.18
C SER A 104 6.72 6.64 -7.88
N ALA A 105 6.28 6.00 -6.81
CA ALA A 105 6.08 6.64 -5.51
C ALA A 105 7.32 6.42 -4.62
N LEU A 106 8.33 7.27 -4.75
CA LEU A 106 9.63 7.19 -4.05
C LEU A 106 9.49 7.45 -2.52
N ALA A 107 8.74 6.59 -1.84
CA ALA A 107 8.62 6.41 -0.40
C ALA A 107 8.62 4.91 -0.08
N ALA A 108 9.65 4.20 -0.59
CA ALA A 108 9.78 2.73 -0.63
C ALA A 108 9.46 1.99 0.68
N SER A 109 9.64 2.59 1.86
CA SER A 109 9.31 1.94 3.13
C SER A 109 7.82 2.03 3.49
N ARG A 110 7.16 3.14 3.17
CA ARG A 110 5.75 3.33 3.51
C ARG A 110 4.88 2.43 2.64
N ASP A 111 5.13 2.43 1.34
CA ASP A 111 4.30 1.67 0.40
C ASP A 111 4.55 0.17 0.52
N LEU A 112 5.80 -0.27 0.76
CA LEU A 112 6.07 -1.66 1.14
C LEU A 112 5.32 -2.05 2.43
N GLY A 113 5.29 -1.17 3.44
CA GLY A 113 4.52 -1.39 4.66
C GLY A 113 3.02 -1.59 4.39
N GLU A 114 2.43 -0.82 3.48
CA GLU A 114 1.01 -0.97 3.10
C GLU A 114 0.77 -2.27 2.32
N VAL A 115 1.70 -2.68 1.44
CA VAL A 115 1.64 -3.99 0.78
C VAL A 115 1.69 -5.13 1.79
N ILE A 116 2.55 -5.03 2.81
CA ILE A 116 2.66 -6.05 3.88
C ILE A 116 1.35 -6.12 4.67
N VAL A 117 0.80 -4.99 5.11
CA VAL A 117 -0.47 -4.96 5.85
C VAL A 117 -1.61 -5.57 5.02
N PHE A 118 -1.66 -5.27 3.73
CA PHE A 118 -2.63 -5.86 2.82
C PHE A 118 -2.46 -7.39 2.70
N ALA A 119 -1.24 -7.84 2.48
CA ALA A 119 -0.88 -9.25 2.32
C ALA A 119 -1.26 -10.06 3.57
N LEU A 120 -0.85 -9.60 4.76
CA LEU A 120 -1.16 -10.23 6.05
C LEU A 120 -2.67 -10.29 6.33
N ALA A 121 -3.42 -9.24 5.99
CA ALA A 121 -4.87 -9.25 6.16
C ALA A 121 -5.57 -10.31 5.29
N VAL A 122 -4.99 -10.62 4.12
CA VAL A 122 -5.50 -11.70 3.25
C VAL A 122 -5.08 -13.07 3.76
N GLU A 123 -3.85 -13.22 4.24
CA GLU A 123 -3.41 -14.45 4.91
C GLU A 123 -4.38 -14.82 6.05
N GLU A 124 -4.69 -13.87 6.93
CA GLU A 124 -5.64 -14.05 8.04
C GLU A 124 -7.03 -14.49 7.54
N GLU A 125 -7.55 -13.88 6.46
CA GLU A 125 -8.84 -14.28 5.89
C GLU A 125 -8.81 -15.71 5.33
N CYS A 126 -7.73 -16.09 4.65
CA CYS A 126 -7.55 -17.44 4.12
C CYS A 126 -7.49 -18.48 5.23
N GLU A 127 -6.76 -18.19 6.31
CA GLU A 127 -6.68 -19.04 7.49
C GLU A 127 -8.04 -19.16 8.19
N GLU A 128 -8.74 -18.06 8.42
CA GLU A 128 -10.08 -18.06 9.03
C GLU A 128 -11.08 -18.90 8.22
N ASP A 129 -11.10 -18.72 6.90
CA ASP A 129 -11.99 -19.46 6.03
C ASP A 129 -11.66 -20.95 6.00
N PHE A 130 -10.37 -21.30 6.04
CA PHE A 130 -9.95 -22.68 6.23
C PHE A 130 -10.40 -23.23 7.58
N GLN A 131 -10.21 -22.51 8.69
CA GLN A 131 -10.63 -22.96 10.02
C GLN A 131 -12.15 -23.18 10.10
N LYS A 132 -12.95 -22.27 9.54
CA LYS A 132 -14.41 -22.42 9.43
C LYS A 132 -14.80 -23.65 8.62
N GLN A 133 -14.08 -23.93 7.53
CA GLN A 133 -14.29 -25.15 6.73
C GLN A 133 -13.85 -26.40 7.49
N ALA A 134 -12.69 -26.38 8.14
CA ALA A 134 -12.14 -27.48 8.91
C ALA A 134 -13.10 -27.90 10.03
N GLN A 135 -13.59 -26.96 10.83
CA GLN A 135 -14.59 -27.21 11.88
C GLN A 135 -15.88 -27.85 11.35
N ARG A 136 -16.28 -27.53 10.11
CA ARG A 136 -17.45 -28.16 9.44
C ARG A 136 -17.12 -29.54 8.87
N LEU A 137 -15.87 -29.75 8.46
CA LEU A 137 -15.38 -30.96 7.78
C LEU A 137 -14.85 -32.03 8.74
N GLU A 138 -14.67 -31.71 10.03
CA GLU A 138 -14.22 -32.61 11.11
C GLU A 138 -15.03 -33.92 11.19
N LEU A 139 -16.18 -34.02 10.52
CA LEU A 139 -17.04 -35.20 10.56
C LEU A 139 -16.92 -36.19 9.38
N ASN A 140 -16.39 -35.87 8.18
CA ASN A 140 -16.65 -36.75 7.01
C ASN A 140 -15.56 -37.02 5.94
N SER A 141 -14.41 -36.33 5.86
CA SER A 141 -13.37 -36.70 4.86
C SER A 141 -12.01 -36.02 5.04
N ARG A 142 -10.99 -36.81 5.43
CA ARG A 142 -9.58 -36.37 5.49
C ARG A 142 -9.07 -35.82 4.16
N GLN A 143 -9.47 -36.43 3.04
CA GLN A 143 -9.08 -35.99 1.70
C GLN A 143 -9.66 -34.62 1.33
N THR A 144 -10.86 -34.29 1.84
CA THR A 144 -11.48 -32.97 1.63
C THR A 144 -10.76 -31.90 2.46
N LEU A 145 -10.40 -32.22 3.70
CA LEU A 145 -9.62 -31.33 4.56
C LEU A 145 -8.25 -31.02 3.94
N GLU A 146 -7.58 -32.02 3.41
CA GLU A 146 -6.27 -31.87 2.78
C GLU A 146 -6.33 -31.01 1.51
N LYS A 147 -7.39 -31.15 0.69
CA LYS A 147 -7.63 -30.26 -0.45
C LYS A 147 -7.94 -28.83 -0.03
N ALA A 148 -8.73 -28.63 1.02
CA ALA A 148 -9.01 -27.31 1.56
C ALA A 148 -7.74 -26.65 2.11
N HIS A 149 -6.89 -27.43 2.78
CA HIS A 149 -5.60 -26.97 3.27
C HIS A 149 -4.68 -26.57 2.10
N GLN A 150 -4.53 -27.41 1.08
CA GLN A 150 -3.74 -27.09 -0.12
C GLN A 150 -4.24 -25.84 -0.84
N LYS A 151 -5.56 -25.63 -0.87
CA LYS A 151 -6.15 -24.42 -1.43
C LYS A 151 -5.76 -23.19 -0.61
N MET A 152 -5.92 -23.25 0.71
CA MET A 152 -5.51 -22.19 1.62
C MET A 152 -4.02 -21.88 1.46
N GLN A 153 -3.14 -22.88 1.46
CA GLN A 153 -1.69 -22.71 1.26
C GLN A 153 -1.35 -21.99 -0.06
N LYS A 154 -2.13 -22.24 -1.12
CA LYS A 154 -1.94 -21.61 -2.44
C LYS A 154 -2.44 -20.17 -2.47
N GLU A 155 -3.47 -19.85 -1.69
CA GLU A 155 -4.07 -18.52 -1.59
C GLU A 155 -3.24 -17.62 -0.65
N ALA A 156 -2.98 -18.09 0.57
CA ALA A 156 -2.06 -17.54 1.57
C ALA A 156 -0.57 -17.70 1.21
N GLY A 157 -0.27 -18.16 0.00
CA GLY A 157 1.06 -18.05 -0.55
C GLY A 157 1.25 -16.83 -1.46
N ARG A 158 0.16 -16.33 -2.03
CA ARG A 158 0.24 -15.28 -3.06
C ARG A 158 0.56 -13.91 -2.49
N ASP A 159 0.08 -13.68 -1.28
CA ASP A 159 0.44 -12.58 -0.39
C ASP A 159 1.97 -12.54 -0.16
N TRP A 160 2.61 -13.68 0.12
CA TRP A 160 4.07 -13.74 0.19
C TRP A 160 4.73 -13.38 -1.14
N LEU A 161 4.27 -13.97 -2.25
CA LEU A 161 4.84 -13.69 -3.57
C LEU A 161 4.75 -12.19 -3.88
N LEU A 162 3.63 -11.56 -3.52
CA LEU A 162 3.43 -10.12 -3.65
C LEU A 162 4.42 -9.34 -2.77
N MET A 163 4.56 -9.69 -1.49
CA MET A 163 5.48 -9.01 -0.57
C MET A 163 6.95 -9.14 -1.02
N SER A 164 7.38 -10.34 -1.44
CA SER A 164 8.73 -10.57 -1.96
C SER A 164 8.95 -9.77 -3.25
N GLN A 165 8.05 -9.85 -4.24
CA GLN A 165 8.16 -9.08 -5.48
C GLN A 165 8.21 -7.57 -5.23
N ALA A 166 7.40 -7.06 -4.30
CA ALA A 166 7.43 -5.65 -3.91
C ALA A 166 8.79 -5.28 -3.29
N ALA A 167 9.33 -6.09 -2.39
CA ALA A 167 10.64 -5.86 -1.78
C ALA A 167 11.77 -5.87 -2.82
N HIS A 168 11.78 -6.83 -3.75
CA HIS A 168 12.74 -6.91 -4.86
C HIS A 168 12.68 -5.67 -5.76
N LEU A 169 11.48 -5.18 -6.08
CA LEU A 169 11.32 -3.96 -6.88
C LEU A 169 11.85 -2.72 -6.16
N CYS A 170 11.53 -2.56 -4.87
CA CYS A 170 12.02 -1.42 -4.09
C CYS A 170 13.56 -1.37 -4.03
N VAL A 171 14.24 -2.53 -3.99
CA VAL A 171 15.70 -2.60 -4.05
C VAL A 171 16.20 -2.36 -5.48
N GLY A 172 15.59 -3.00 -6.49
CA GLY A 172 16.04 -2.94 -7.88
C GLY A 172 15.95 -1.55 -8.52
N GLU A 173 14.99 -0.73 -8.09
CA GLU A 173 14.82 0.66 -8.54
C GLU A 173 15.58 1.67 -7.68
N SER A 174 16.28 1.21 -6.63
CA SER A 174 17.03 2.08 -5.72
C SER A 174 18.47 2.25 -6.21
N ASP A 175 18.78 3.43 -6.77
CA ASP A 175 20.14 3.80 -7.20
C ASP A 175 21.16 3.78 -6.04
N ASP A 176 20.72 4.06 -4.80
CA ASP A 176 21.58 4.02 -3.61
C ASP A 176 20.92 3.29 -2.42
N LEU A 177 21.24 2.00 -2.28
CA LEU A 177 20.81 1.18 -1.14
C LEU A 177 21.30 1.71 0.22
N ALA A 178 22.36 2.53 0.27
CA ALA A 178 22.81 3.16 1.51
C ALA A 178 21.85 4.24 2.02
N ALA A 179 21.15 4.92 1.10
CA ALA A 179 20.12 5.92 1.39
C ALA A 179 18.77 5.31 1.77
N VAL A 180 18.53 4.02 1.49
CA VAL A 180 17.32 3.32 1.88
C VAL A 180 17.16 3.29 3.41
N SER A 181 16.00 3.71 3.88
CA SER A 181 15.63 3.78 5.31
C SER A 181 15.94 2.48 6.05
N PRO A 182 16.45 2.52 7.30
CA PRO A 182 16.56 1.34 8.15
C PRO A 182 15.23 0.59 8.29
N TYR A 183 14.11 1.31 8.37
CA TYR A 183 12.78 0.73 8.51
C TYR A 183 12.39 -0.17 7.33
N PHE A 184 12.85 0.12 6.11
CA PHE A 184 12.64 -0.78 4.97
C PHE A 184 13.25 -2.17 5.23
N TRP A 185 14.46 -2.22 5.77
CA TRP A 185 15.15 -3.48 6.00
C TRP A 185 14.52 -4.27 7.15
N GLU A 186 13.96 -3.58 8.15
CA GLU A 186 13.15 -4.21 9.19
C GLU A 186 11.87 -4.85 8.60
N LEU A 187 11.23 -4.20 7.63
CA LEU A 187 10.08 -4.76 6.91
C LEU A 187 10.47 -5.98 6.08
N VAL A 188 11.61 -5.94 5.38
CA VAL A 188 12.15 -7.10 4.64
C VAL A 188 12.43 -8.27 5.58
N ASP A 189 13.02 -8.01 6.75
CA ASP A 189 13.26 -9.04 7.77
C ASP A 189 11.97 -9.67 8.28
N ALA A 190 10.95 -8.85 8.54
CA ALA A 190 9.64 -9.32 8.95
C ALA A 190 9.00 -10.25 7.90
N ILE A 191 9.09 -9.90 6.60
CA ILE A 191 8.60 -10.76 5.50
C ILE A 191 9.30 -12.12 5.50
N ILE A 192 10.63 -12.13 5.63
CA ILE A 192 11.42 -13.37 5.55
C ILE A 192 11.17 -14.26 6.79
N ASP A 193 11.03 -13.65 7.96
CA ASP A 193 10.77 -14.37 9.21
C ASP A 193 9.35 -14.96 9.24
N ASP A 194 8.35 -14.22 8.78
CA ASP A 194 6.99 -14.72 8.63
C ASP A 194 6.94 -15.93 7.69
N LEU A 195 7.56 -15.81 6.51
CA LEU A 195 7.69 -16.91 5.56
C LEU A 195 8.40 -18.14 6.17
N SER A 196 9.44 -17.91 6.97
CA SER A 196 10.17 -18.98 7.65
C SER A 196 9.29 -19.72 8.66
N ILE A 197 8.40 -19.01 9.35
CA ILE A 197 7.40 -19.57 10.26
C ILE A 197 6.38 -20.38 9.47
N ASN A 198 5.85 -19.81 8.39
CA ASN A 198 4.82 -20.42 7.57
C ASN A 198 5.32 -21.66 6.80
N GLN A 199 6.58 -21.66 6.35
CA GLN A 199 7.22 -22.84 5.78
C GLN A 199 7.33 -23.98 6.82
N LYS A 200 7.71 -23.67 8.07
CA LYS A 200 7.80 -24.67 9.15
C LYS A 200 6.45 -25.24 9.57
N ARG A 201 5.42 -24.39 9.57
CA ARG A 201 4.03 -24.80 9.82
C ARG A 201 3.45 -25.62 8.68
N GLY A 202 4.12 -25.62 7.53
CA GLY A 202 3.59 -26.20 6.30
C GLY A 202 2.34 -25.45 5.83
N THR A 203 2.19 -24.16 6.15
CA THR A 203 1.08 -23.31 5.70
C THR A 203 1.39 -22.64 4.36
N ILE A 204 2.65 -22.58 3.93
CA ILE A 204 3.04 -22.02 2.63
C ILE A 204 4.01 -22.96 1.91
N ALA A 205 3.73 -23.26 0.64
CA ALA A 205 4.55 -24.09 -0.24
C ALA A 205 5.27 -23.25 -1.30
N LEU A 206 6.04 -22.25 -0.89
CA LEU A 206 6.68 -21.31 -1.81
C LEU A 206 8.17 -21.22 -1.62
N GLY A 207 8.87 -21.31 -2.76
CA GLY A 207 10.25 -20.91 -2.93
C GLY A 207 11.24 -21.57 -1.98
N ASN A 208 12.52 -21.25 -2.18
CA ASN A 208 13.53 -21.56 -1.20
C ASN A 208 13.71 -20.32 -0.31
N VAL A 209 13.04 -20.28 0.84
CA VAL A 209 13.14 -19.19 1.83
C VAL A 209 14.59 -18.83 2.16
N LYS A 210 15.49 -19.82 2.10
CA LYS A 210 16.92 -19.63 2.29
C LYS A 210 17.53 -18.78 1.18
N GLU A 211 17.18 -19.00 -0.09
CA GLU A 211 17.69 -18.20 -1.21
C GLU A 211 17.26 -16.74 -1.10
N GLU A 212 16.00 -16.48 -0.73
CA GLU A 212 15.52 -15.12 -0.49
C GLU A 212 16.24 -14.45 0.68
N ARG A 213 16.45 -15.18 1.78
CA ARG A 213 17.23 -14.68 2.92
C ARG A 213 18.66 -14.34 2.52
N ASP A 214 19.33 -15.25 1.81
CA ASP A 214 20.71 -15.08 1.36
C ASP A 214 20.83 -13.87 0.41
N TYR A 215 19.85 -13.67 -0.48
CA TYR A 215 19.78 -12.52 -1.39
C TYR A 215 19.72 -11.18 -0.64
N PHE A 216 18.77 -11.01 0.29
CA PHE A 216 18.63 -9.73 1.00
C PHE A 216 19.76 -9.47 2.00
N GLU A 217 20.34 -10.51 2.62
CA GLU A 217 21.54 -10.36 3.46
C GLU A 217 22.76 -9.90 2.67
N ALA A 218 22.95 -10.40 1.44
CA ALA A 218 24.03 -9.94 0.57
C ALA A 218 23.91 -8.43 0.25
N LEU A 219 22.69 -7.96 -0.03
CA LEU A 219 22.42 -6.54 -0.28
C LEU A 219 22.66 -5.66 0.95
N LYS A 220 22.28 -6.14 2.15
CA LYS A 220 22.59 -5.44 3.41
C LYS A 220 24.10 -5.35 3.66
N ALA A 221 24.85 -6.39 3.32
CA ALA A 221 26.31 -6.38 3.43
C ALA A 221 26.93 -5.37 2.46
N GLU A 222 26.46 -5.31 1.21
CA GLU A 222 26.90 -4.31 0.22
C GLU A 222 26.61 -2.87 0.70
N LYS A 223 25.42 -2.63 1.25
CA LYS A 223 25.04 -1.36 1.89
C LYS A 223 26.03 -0.94 2.98
N LYS A 224 26.40 -1.88 3.86
CA LYS A 224 27.37 -1.62 4.95
C LYS A 224 28.76 -1.30 4.39
N ALA A 225 29.21 -2.02 3.37
CA ALA A 225 30.50 -1.78 2.73
C ALA A 225 30.57 -0.40 2.07
N LYS A 226 29.53 0.03 1.33
CA LYS A 226 29.47 1.37 0.70
C LYS A 226 29.46 2.52 1.71
N LYS A 227 28.79 2.35 2.86
CA LYS A 227 28.83 3.34 3.95
C LYS A 227 30.23 3.54 4.55
N LEU A 228 31.07 2.51 4.57
CA LEU A 228 32.44 2.59 5.09
C LEU A 228 33.41 3.28 4.11
N VAL A 229 33.11 3.29 2.81
CA VAL A 229 33.95 3.90 1.77
C VAL A 229 33.66 5.41 1.61
N ASN A 230 32.41 5.81 1.84
CA ASN A 230 31.94 7.20 1.67
C ASN A 230 31.83 7.99 2.99
N GLY A 231 32.29 7.43 4.11
CA GLY A 231 32.25 8.01 5.46
C GLY A 231 33.56 8.66 5.87
#